data_AF-A0A4W5N0X0-F1
#
_entry.id   AF-A0A4W5N0X0-F1
#
_cell.length_a   1.000
_cell.length_b   1.000
_cell.length_c   1.000
_cell.angle_alpha   90.00
_cell.angle_beta   90.00
_cell.angle_gamma   90.00
#
_symmetry.space_group_name_H-M   'P 1'
#
loop_
_entity.id
_entity.type
_entity.pdbx_description
1 polymer ?
#
loop_
_entity_poly.entity_id
_entity_poly.type
_entity_poly.pdbx_seq_one_letter_code
_entity_poly.pdbx_strand_id
1 'polypeptide(L)'
;MCWRRTEYSQKILEEEEVNINVTLKGGKKMQHQIVLSTDIAETGVTIPDVVFVIDTRKTKENKYHESSQMSSPVETFLSKASVLQRQDRAGRVRNGFCFRLYHKSRFLAFMDFSIPEGSLEDLCLHIVQCEYGSP
;
A
#
# COMPACT_ATOMS: atom_id res chain seq x y z
N MET A 1 14.27 -4.42 26.96
CA MET A 1 12.81 -4.62 26.77
C MET A 1 12.59 -5.24 25.41
N CYS A 2 12.25 -6.53 25.40
CA CYS A 2 12.04 -7.35 24.21
C CYS A 2 10.62 -7.10 23.69
N TRP A 3 10.49 -6.42 22.55
CA TRP A 3 9.22 -6.32 21.85
C TRP A 3 9.01 -7.60 21.06
N ARG A 4 8.13 -8.49 21.55
CA ARG A 4 7.72 -9.70 20.84
C ARG A 4 7.02 -9.31 19.54
N ARG A 5 7.72 -9.54 18.42
CA ARG A 5 7.17 -9.67 17.07
C ARG A 5 6.28 -10.91 17.04
N THR A 6 4.97 -10.76 16.95
CA THR A 6 4.10 -11.73 16.24
C THR A 6 2.67 -11.23 16.08
N GLU A 7 2.14 -10.37 16.96
CA GLU A 7 0.73 -9.95 16.90
C GLU A 7 0.50 -8.61 16.15
N TYR A 8 1.56 -7.83 15.91
CA TYR A 8 1.48 -6.53 15.23
C TYR A 8 1.11 -6.60 13.74
N SER A 9 1.28 -7.77 13.09
CA SER A 9 1.05 -7.86 11.64
C SER A 9 -0.41 -8.12 11.26
N GLN A 10 -1.28 -8.55 12.19
CA GLN A 10 -2.69 -8.88 11.91
C GLN A 10 -3.65 -7.73 12.19
N LYS A 11 -3.28 -6.73 13.01
CA LYS A 11 -4.12 -5.56 13.28
C LYS A 11 -4.13 -4.49 12.19
N ILE A 12 -3.22 -4.54 11.22
CA ILE A 12 -3.10 -3.51 10.16
C ILE A 12 -4.20 -3.65 9.08
N LEU A 13 -5.07 -4.65 9.17
CA LEU A 13 -6.19 -4.83 8.23
C LEU A 13 -7.45 -4.03 8.60
N GLU A 14 -7.47 -3.36 9.76
CA GLU A 14 -8.49 -2.36 10.08
C GLU A 14 -7.77 -1.05 10.38
N GLU A 15 -8.25 0.02 9.77
CA GLU A 15 -7.70 1.36 9.82
C GLU A 15 -7.47 1.83 11.28
N GLU A 16 -6.26 1.70 11.80
CA GLU A 16 -5.90 2.42 13.02
C GLU A 16 -5.62 3.88 12.66
N GLU A 17 -6.65 4.72 12.79
CA GLU A 17 -6.48 6.16 12.88
C GLU A 17 -5.73 6.51 14.18
N VAL A 18 -4.44 6.78 14.06
CA VAL A 18 -3.63 7.17 15.22
C VAL A 18 -3.68 8.68 15.38
N ASN A 19 -4.53 9.13 16.30
CA ASN A 19 -4.60 10.54 16.68
C ASN A 19 -3.40 10.91 17.59
N ILE A 20 -2.44 11.67 17.05
CA ILE A 20 -1.29 12.17 17.82
C ILE A 20 -1.55 13.62 18.25
N ASN A 21 -1.55 13.86 19.56
CA ASN A 21 -1.66 15.19 20.14
C ASN A 21 -0.25 15.78 20.37
N VAL A 22 0.10 16.84 19.65
CA VAL A 22 1.38 17.54 19.82
C VAL A 22 1.15 18.82 20.63
N THR A 23 1.82 18.94 21.78
CA THR A 23 1.79 20.18 22.58
C THR A 23 3.05 20.99 22.30
N LEU A 24 2.89 22.17 21.71
CA LEU A 24 4.00 23.08 21.44
C LEU A 24 4.36 23.89 22.70
N LYS A 25 5.65 24.25 22.86
CA LYS A 25 6.11 25.16 23.94
C LYS A 25 5.34 26.49 23.83
N GLY A 26 4.47 26.75 24.80
CA GLY A 26 3.56 27.91 24.81
C GLY A 26 2.07 27.57 25.01
N GLY A 27 1.71 26.29 25.19
CA GLY A 27 0.34 25.89 25.55
C GLY A 27 -0.65 25.84 24.39
N LYS A 28 -0.23 26.20 23.16
CA LYS A 28 -1.01 25.94 21.94
C LYS A 28 -1.04 24.44 21.67
N LYS A 29 -2.22 23.82 21.81
CA LYS A 29 -2.49 22.45 21.34
C LYS A 29 -2.71 22.49 19.84
N MET A 30 -1.86 21.77 19.09
CA MET A 30 -2.05 21.52 17.67
C MET A 30 -2.37 20.04 17.52
N GLN A 31 -3.54 19.73 16.97
CA GLN A 31 -3.93 18.36 16.66
C GLN A 31 -3.57 18.08 15.21
N HIS A 32 -2.73 17.07 14.97
CA HIS A 32 -2.40 16.60 13.64
C HIS A 32 -2.97 15.20 13.48
N GLN A 33 -3.80 15.00 12.45
CA GLN A 33 -4.28 13.67 12.09
C GLN A 33 -3.15 12.95 11.35
N ILE A 34 -2.78 11.77 11.84
CA ILE A 34 -1.79 10.90 11.21
C ILE A 34 -2.47 9.57 10.95
N VAL A 35 -2.52 9.18 9.67
CA VAL A 35 -3.09 7.90 9.27
C VAL A 35 -1.94 6.99 8.84
N LEU A 36 -1.85 5.82 9.48
CA LEU A 36 -0.95 4.76 9.05
C LEU A 36 -1.78 3.78 8.22
N SER A 37 -1.40 3.58 6.97
CA SER A 37 -2.14 2.71 6.06
C SER A 37 -1.20 1.87 5.21
N THR A 38 -1.74 0.76 4.71
CA THR A 38 -1.09 -0.11 3.72
C THR A 38 -1.40 0.38 2.30
N ASP A 39 -1.25 -0.50 1.33
CA ASP A 39 -1.76 -0.37 -0.04
C ASP A 39 -3.27 -0.05 -0.14
N ILE A 40 -4.09 -0.32 0.88
CA ILE A 40 -5.54 0.00 0.86
C ILE A 40 -5.80 1.50 0.65
N ALA A 41 -4.96 2.39 1.21
CA ALA A 41 -5.12 3.84 0.99
C ALA A 41 -4.74 4.30 -0.42
N GLU A 42 -4.12 3.45 -1.24
CA GLU A 42 -3.81 3.74 -2.64
C GLU A 42 -5.11 3.78 -3.46
N THR A 43 -5.91 2.72 -3.36
CA THR A 43 -7.07 2.47 -4.23
C THR A 43 -8.42 2.34 -3.51
N GLY A 44 -8.44 1.84 -2.27
CA GLY A 44 -9.66 1.38 -1.61
C GLY A 44 -10.36 2.40 -0.70
N VAL A 45 -9.61 3.39 -0.20
CA VAL A 45 -10.12 4.36 0.79
C VAL A 45 -9.83 5.77 0.35
N THR A 46 -10.71 6.73 0.65
CA THR A 46 -10.47 8.17 0.43
C THR A 46 -10.29 8.87 1.77
N ILE A 47 -9.07 9.35 2.04
CA ILE A 47 -8.77 10.13 3.25
C ILE A 47 -8.85 11.61 2.85
N PRO A 48 -9.77 12.40 3.45
CA PRO A 48 -9.87 13.83 3.17
C PRO A 48 -8.61 14.57 3.67
N ASP A 49 -8.29 15.70 3.03
CA ASP A 49 -7.27 16.64 3.52
C ASP A 49 -5.83 16.12 3.71
N VAL A 50 -5.43 15.08 2.98
CA VAL A 50 -4.03 14.63 2.99
C VAL A 50 -3.12 15.69 2.35
N VAL A 51 -2.22 16.27 3.16
CA VAL A 51 -1.20 17.24 2.72
C VAL A 51 0.17 16.59 2.59
N PHE A 52 0.45 15.59 3.42
CA PHE A 52 1.75 14.93 3.50
C PHE A 52 1.60 13.43 3.29
N VAL A 53 2.35 12.89 2.34
CA VAL A 53 2.50 11.44 2.14
C VAL A 53 3.93 11.06 2.47
N ILE A 54 4.12 10.01 3.27
CA ILE A 54 5.44 9.43 3.56
C ILE A 54 5.43 8.00 3.01
N ASP A 55 6.27 7.73 2.01
CA ASP A 55 6.30 6.46 1.29
C ASP A 55 7.59 5.67 1.56
N THR A 56 7.42 4.44 2.04
CA THR A 56 8.51 3.47 2.31
C THR A 56 8.77 2.53 1.13
N ARG A 57 7.88 2.49 0.12
CA ARG A 57 7.89 1.58 -1.03
C ARG A 57 7.76 0.08 -0.69
N LYS A 58 7.48 -0.27 0.56
CA LYS A 58 7.27 -1.66 0.98
C LYS A 58 5.79 -2.00 0.93
N THR A 59 5.48 -3.17 0.41
CA THR A 59 4.15 -3.77 0.47
C THR A 59 4.26 -5.25 0.79
N LYS A 60 3.15 -5.87 1.19
CA LYS A 60 3.09 -7.30 1.50
C LYS A 60 2.05 -7.91 0.59
N GLU A 61 2.49 -8.74 -0.35
CA GLU A 61 1.63 -9.40 -1.34
C GLU A 61 1.54 -10.89 -1.01
N ASN A 62 0.38 -11.50 -1.24
CA ASN A 62 0.22 -12.95 -1.06
C ASN A 62 0.76 -13.67 -2.28
N LYS A 63 1.88 -14.38 -2.13
CA LYS A 63 2.48 -15.19 -3.20
C LYS A 63 2.12 -16.65 -3.05
N TYR A 64 1.67 -17.25 -4.15
CA TYR A 64 1.44 -18.68 -4.25
C TYR A 64 2.77 -19.41 -4.51
N HIS A 65 3.06 -20.41 -3.70
CA HIS A 65 4.23 -21.27 -3.87
C HIS A 65 3.78 -22.64 -4.40
N GLU A 66 4.07 -22.92 -5.67
CA GLU A 66 3.68 -24.16 -6.35
C GLU A 66 4.22 -25.40 -5.63
N SER A 67 5.47 -25.35 -5.15
CA SER A 67 6.13 -26.49 -4.48
C SER A 67 5.42 -26.93 -3.19
N SER A 68 4.74 -26.01 -2.51
CA SER A 68 4.03 -26.28 -1.25
C SER A 68 2.51 -26.18 -1.39
N GLN A 69 2.00 -25.87 -2.59
CA GLN A 69 0.60 -25.58 -2.88
C GLN A 69 -0.05 -24.60 -1.87
N MET A 70 0.72 -23.62 -1.39
CA MET A 70 0.30 -22.74 -0.31
C MET A 70 0.62 -21.28 -0.63
N SER A 71 -0.31 -20.40 -0.29
CA SER A 71 -0.11 -18.96 -0.36
C SER A 71 0.47 -18.41 0.94
N SER A 72 1.44 -17.52 0.84
CA SER A 72 1.99 -16.82 2.00
C SER A 72 2.27 -15.34 1.73
N PRO A 73 2.12 -14.47 2.73
CA PRO A 73 2.33 -13.04 2.56
C PRO A 73 3.83 -12.72 2.57
N VAL A 74 4.33 -12.23 1.43
CA VAL A 74 5.75 -11.92 1.18
C VAL A 74 5.94 -10.42 1.09
N GLU A 75 6.94 -9.90 1.79
CA GLU A 75 7.34 -8.49 1.66
C GLU A 75 7.99 -8.27 0.29
N THR A 76 7.46 -7.31 -0.45
CA THR A 76 7.89 -6.96 -1.79
C THR A 76 7.88 -5.45 -1.96
N PHE A 77 8.30 -5.02 -3.13
CA PHE A 77 8.49 -3.63 -3.46
C PHE A 77 7.50 -3.17 -4.52
N LEU A 78 6.96 -1.97 -4.33
CA LEU A 78 6.01 -1.36 -5.25
C LEU A 78 6.64 -1.00 -6.61
N SER A 79 5.77 -0.98 -7.61
CA SER A 79 6.02 -0.44 -8.95
C SER A 79 6.05 1.09 -8.95
N LYS A 80 6.56 1.69 -10.03
CA LYS A 80 6.53 3.16 -10.21
C LYS A 80 5.10 3.67 -10.27
N ALA A 81 4.21 2.96 -10.96
CA ALA A 81 2.79 3.31 -11.04
C ALA A 81 2.17 3.43 -9.63
N SER A 82 2.36 2.43 -8.78
CA SER A 82 1.82 2.46 -7.41
C SER A 82 2.40 3.57 -6.55
N VAL A 83 3.71 3.82 -6.63
CA VAL A 83 4.35 4.95 -5.94
C VAL A 83 3.76 6.29 -6.37
N LEU A 84 3.47 6.45 -7.67
CA LEU A 84 2.85 7.66 -8.19
C LEU A 84 1.40 7.80 -7.70
N GLN A 85 0.62 6.72 -7.71
CA GLN A 85 -0.75 6.74 -7.15
C GLN A 85 -0.76 7.14 -5.66
N ARG A 86 0.22 6.68 -4.88
CA ARG A 86 0.39 7.10 -3.48
C ARG A 86 0.72 8.58 -3.34
N GLN A 87 1.57 9.11 -4.23
CA GLN A 87 1.88 10.55 -4.26
C GLN A 87 0.62 11.38 -4.54
N ASP A 88 -0.23 10.91 -5.45
CA ASP A 88 -1.46 11.61 -5.88
C ASP A 88 -2.53 11.71 -4.78
N ARG A 89 -2.29 11.08 -3.62
CA ARG A 89 -3.11 11.23 -2.42
C ARG A 89 -2.91 12.60 -1.75
N ALA A 90 -1.71 13.18 -1.86
CA ALA A 90 -1.45 14.55 -1.45
C ALA A 90 -1.73 15.52 -2.62
N GLY A 91 -2.09 16.76 -2.32
CA GLY A 91 -2.17 17.80 -3.35
C GLY A 91 -3.56 18.02 -3.97
N ARG A 92 -4.59 17.26 -3.55
CA ARG A 92 -5.95 17.39 -4.13
C ARG A 92 -6.66 18.69 -3.75
N VAL A 93 -6.56 19.10 -2.49
CA VAL A 93 -7.29 20.26 -1.94
C VAL A 93 -6.38 21.48 -1.79
N ARG A 94 -5.09 21.25 -1.49
CA ARG A 94 -4.07 22.29 -1.29
C ARG A 94 -2.71 21.71 -1.65
N ASN A 95 -1.69 22.57 -1.80
CA ASN A 95 -0.31 22.14 -2.08
C ASN A 95 0.12 21.00 -1.14
N GLY A 96 0.46 19.86 -1.74
CA GLY A 96 0.85 18.65 -1.03
C GLY A 96 2.33 18.33 -1.20
N PHE A 97 2.86 17.52 -0.29
CA PHE A 97 4.24 17.04 -0.32
C PHE A 97 4.27 15.51 -0.18
N CYS A 98 5.13 14.87 -0.97
CA CYS A 98 5.40 13.43 -0.87
C CYS A 98 6.87 13.22 -0.53
N PHE A 99 7.12 12.62 0.63
CA PHE A 99 8.44 12.24 1.10
C PHE A 99 8.69 10.76 0.82
N ARG A 100 9.66 10.47 -0.05
CA ARG A 100 10.06 9.12 -0.41
C ARG A 100 11.29 8.70 0.40
N LEU A 101 11.21 7.61 1.14
CA LEU A 101 12.30 7.13 2.00
C LEU A 101 13.35 6.30 1.24
N TYR A 102 13.61 6.66 -0.01
CA TYR A 102 14.54 5.99 -0.90
C TYR A 102 15.13 6.97 -1.91
N HIS A 103 16.35 6.66 -2.36
CA HIS A 103 17.07 7.52 -3.29
C HIS A 103 16.43 7.53 -4.70
N LYS A 104 16.61 8.63 -5.44
CA LYS A 104 16.10 8.78 -6.81
C LYS A 104 16.61 7.69 -7.75
N SER A 105 17.87 7.28 -7.64
CA SER A 105 18.43 6.18 -8.44
C SER A 105 17.68 4.86 -8.19
N ARG A 106 17.26 4.62 -6.95
CA ARG A 106 16.47 3.44 -6.60
C ARG A 106 15.10 3.49 -7.28
N PHE A 107 14.41 4.63 -7.25
CA PHE A 107 13.13 4.84 -7.94
C PHE A 107 13.21 4.57 -9.44
N LEU A 108 14.29 5.03 -10.10
CA LEU A 108 14.48 4.81 -11.54
C LEU A 108 14.63 3.32 -11.90
N ALA A 109 15.15 2.51 -10.97
CA ALA A 109 15.30 1.07 -11.13
C ALA A 109 14.04 0.25 -10.79
N PHE A 110 12.91 0.88 -10.43
CA PHE A 110 11.67 0.16 -10.16
C PHE A 110 11.05 -0.36 -11.46
N MET A 111 10.27 -1.44 -11.35
CA MET A 111 9.36 -1.86 -12.41
C MET A 111 8.31 -0.78 -12.64
N ASP A 112 7.94 -0.55 -13.90
CA ASP A 112 6.97 0.50 -14.23
C ASP A 112 5.57 0.14 -13.69
N PHE A 113 5.18 -1.13 -13.84
CA PHE A 113 3.90 -1.67 -13.40
C PHE A 113 4.09 -2.93 -12.56
N SER A 114 3.13 -3.20 -11.67
CA SER A 114 3.07 -4.44 -10.91
C SER A 114 2.65 -5.59 -11.82
N ILE A 115 3.13 -6.80 -11.53
CA ILE A 115 2.71 -8.01 -12.26
C ILE A 115 1.27 -8.30 -11.84
N PRO A 116 0.34 -8.53 -12.78
CA PRO A 116 -1.03 -8.91 -12.44
C PRO A 116 -1.05 -10.16 -11.57
N GLU A 117 -1.81 -10.13 -10.48
CA GLU A 117 -2.04 -11.31 -9.65
C GLU A 117 -3.15 -12.18 -10.26
N GLY A 118 -2.98 -13.50 -10.21
CA GLY A 118 -4.02 -14.47 -10.54
C GLY A 118 -3.58 -15.55 -11.51
N SER A 119 -4.08 -16.76 -11.27
CA SER A 119 -4.07 -17.84 -12.27
C SER A 119 -5.09 -17.51 -13.36
N LEU A 120 -4.76 -17.85 -14.61
CA LEU A 120 -5.69 -17.70 -15.73
C LEU A 120 -6.72 -18.82 -15.80
N GLU A 121 -6.64 -19.85 -14.94
CA GLU A 121 -7.47 -21.05 -14.98
C GLU A 121 -8.97 -20.73 -14.88
N ASP A 122 -9.37 -19.93 -13.89
CA ASP A 122 -10.79 -19.55 -13.68
C ASP A 122 -11.31 -18.70 -14.85
N LEU A 123 -10.45 -17.81 -15.38
CA LEU A 123 -10.78 -17.00 -16.56
C LEU A 123 -10.96 -17.87 -17.80
N CYS A 124 -10.07 -18.84 -18.01
CA CYS A 124 -10.15 -19.77 -19.14
C CYS A 124 -11.41 -20.63 -19.05
N LEU A 125 -11.73 -21.15 -17.86
CA LEU A 125 -12.97 -21.90 -17.62
C LEU A 125 -14.20 -21.06 -17.97
N HIS A 126 -14.22 -19.79 -17.58
CA HIS A 126 -15.33 -18.90 -17.89
C HIS A 126 -15.45 -18.58 -19.37
N ILE A 127 -14.33 -18.38 -20.08
CA ILE A 127 -14.31 -18.14 -21.54
C ILE A 127 -14.87 -19.34 -22.30
N VAL A 128 -14.48 -20.56 -21.92
CA VAL A 128 -15.00 -21.81 -22.50
C VAL A 128 -16.49 -21.96 -22.20
N GLN A 129 -16.91 -21.69 -20.96
CA GLN A 129 -18.33 -21.74 -20.57
C GLN A 129 -19.19 -20.74 -21.34
N CYS A 130 -18.64 -19.58 -21.67
CA CYS A 130 -19.35 -18.55 -22.43
C CYS A 130 -19.21 -18.71 -23.96
N GLU A 131 -18.65 -19.83 -24.45
CA GLU A 131 -18.47 -20.14 -25.88
C GLU A 131 -17.64 -19.10 -26.66
N TYR A 132 -16.80 -18.31 -25.98
CA TYR A 132 -15.95 -17.28 -26.60
C TYR A 132 -14.59 -17.79 -27.10
N GLY A 133 -14.35 -19.11 -27.07
CA GLY A 133 -13.10 -19.74 -27.50
C GLY A 133 -13.32 -21.11 -28.13
N SER A 134 -12.37 -21.56 -28.95
CA SER A 134 -12.39 -22.92 -29.51
C SER A 134 -12.04 -23.96 -28.44
N PRO A 135 -12.66 -25.16 -28.47
CA PRO A 135 -12.37 -26.24 -27.52
C PRO A 135 -10.93 -26.74 -27.59
#